data_AF-A0A1Q6UAA5-F1
#
_entry.id   AF-A0A1Q6UAA5-F1
#
_cell.length_a   1.000
_cell.length_b   1.000
_cell.length_c   1.000
_cell.angle_alpha   90.00
_cell.angle_beta   90.00
_cell.angle_gamma   90.00
#
_symmetry.space_group_name_H-M   'P 1'
#
loop_
_entity.id
_entity.type
_entity.pdbx_description
1 polymer ?
#
loop_
_entity_poly.entity_id
_entity_poly.type
_entity_poly.pdbx_seq_one_letter_code
_entity_poly.pdbx_strand_id
1 'polypeptide(L)'
;MKDKIIAYGKEYIDNFKQNPLSATAVLIMQITFVLGWGVYFYYILGNIITIVIPGQSGPKSNIYVECADIIIQTLVYTYIFCRLFPNMFAINKGFRLKLYAILISAVFALISGEFSIARFIPRFSDNVPTAFWAVQEGEKK
;
A
#
# COMPACT_ATOMS: atom_id res chain seq x y z
N MET A 1 -26.37 8.81 -2.18
CA MET A 1 -25.19 7.96 -2.53
C MET A 1 -25.51 7.06 -3.72
N LYS A 2 -26.63 6.33 -3.69
CA LYS A 2 -27.15 5.53 -4.82
C LYS A 2 -27.21 6.28 -6.15
N ASP A 3 -27.73 7.51 -6.16
CA ASP A 3 -27.87 8.30 -7.40
C ASP A 3 -26.53 8.70 -8.02
N LYS A 4 -25.50 8.95 -7.19
CA LYS A 4 -24.14 9.24 -7.66
C LYS A 4 -23.49 8.03 -8.32
N ILE A 5 -23.74 6.83 -7.80
CA ILE A 5 -23.23 5.57 -8.37
C ILE A 5 -23.92 5.28 -9.71
N ILE A 6 -25.23 5.51 -9.80
CA ILE A 6 -26.00 5.33 -11.04
C ILE A 6 -25.55 6.33 -12.11
N ALA A 7 -25.35 7.60 -11.74
CA ALA A 7 -24.84 8.62 -12.65
C ALA A 7 -23.43 8.28 -13.17
N TYR A 8 -22.54 7.85 -12.27
CA TYR A 8 -21.20 7.37 -12.63
C TYR A 8 -21.25 6.23 -13.64
N GLY A 9 -22.10 5.21 -13.39
CA GLY A 9 -22.24 4.06 -14.29
C GLY A 9 -22.76 4.44 -15.67
N LYS A 10 -23.74 5.36 -15.75
CA LYS A 10 -24.25 5.86 -17.03
C LYS A 10 -23.17 6.58 -17.84
N GLU A 11 -22.46 7.51 -17.22
CA GLU A 11 -21.40 8.28 -17.87
C GLU A 11 -20.23 7.37 -18.31
N TYR A 12 -19.94 6.30 -17.57
CA TYR A 12 -18.99 5.28 -17.97
C TYR A 12 -19.41 4.51 -19.23
N ILE A 13 -20.68 4.07 -19.28
CA ILE A 13 -21.24 3.36 -20.44
C ILE A 13 -21.27 4.26 -21.68
N ASP A 14 -21.63 5.52 -21.52
CA ASP A 14 -21.68 6.47 -22.63
C ASP A 14 -20.28 6.74 -23.20
N ASN A 15 -19.27 6.89 -22.35
CA ASN A 15 -17.86 6.97 -22.78
C ASN A 15 -17.40 5.71 -23.51
N PHE A 16 -17.85 4.53 -23.08
CA PHE A 16 -17.53 3.26 -23.73
C PHE A 16 -18.12 3.16 -25.14
N LYS A 17 -19.36 3.64 -25.33
CA LYS A 17 -20.01 3.69 -26.65
C LYS A 17 -19.32 4.67 -27.60
N GLN A 18 -18.85 5.81 -27.08
CA GLN A 18 -18.20 6.84 -27.90
C GLN A 18 -16.76 6.47 -28.27
N ASN A 19 -15.96 5.96 -27.33
CA ASN A 19 -14.55 5.65 -27.52
C ASN A 19 -14.16 4.33 -26.81
N PRO A 20 -14.52 3.16 -27.39
CA PRO A 20 -14.40 1.87 -26.71
C PRO A 20 -12.94 1.50 -26.36
N LEU A 21 -11.98 1.82 -27.24
CA LEU A 21 -10.55 1.58 -26.99
C LEU A 21 -10.04 2.37 -25.77
N SER A 22 -10.34 3.67 -25.71
CA SER A 22 -9.91 4.53 -24.60
C SER A 22 -10.58 4.11 -23.29
N ALA A 23 -11.88 3.79 -23.32
CA ALA A 23 -12.60 3.35 -22.13
C ALA A 23 -12.08 2.00 -21.61
N THR A 24 -11.75 1.06 -22.50
CA THR A 24 -11.12 -0.22 -22.14
C THR A 24 -9.75 -0.01 -21.50
N ALA A 25 -8.92 0.88 -22.06
CA ALA A 25 -7.62 1.20 -21.46
C ALA A 25 -7.76 1.80 -20.05
N VAL A 26 -8.76 2.66 -19.84
CA VAL A 26 -9.07 3.22 -18.51
C VAL A 26 -9.51 2.12 -17.53
N LEU A 27 -10.35 1.18 -17.96
CA LEU A 27 -10.75 0.03 -17.14
C LEU A 27 -9.52 -0.78 -16.69
N ILE A 28 -8.63 -1.11 -17.64
CA ILE A 28 -7.42 -1.88 -17.37
C ILE A 28 -6.56 -1.15 -16.32
N MET A 29 -6.34 0.16 -16.49
CA MET A 29 -5.60 0.95 -15.50
C MET A 29 -6.27 0.90 -14.11
N GLN A 30 -7.59 1.04 -14.04
CA GLN A 30 -8.31 0.99 -12.77
C GLN A 30 -8.18 -0.38 -12.08
N ILE A 31 -8.27 -1.47 -12.84
CA ILE A 31 -8.08 -2.84 -12.35
C ILE A 31 -6.64 -3.03 -11.85
N THR A 32 -5.65 -2.69 -12.68
CA THR A 32 -4.23 -2.81 -12.32
C THR A 32 -3.89 -2.00 -11.07
N PHE A 33 -4.46 -0.80 -10.93
CA PHE A 33 -4.28 0.03 -9.75
C PHE A 33 -4.79 -0.69 -8.49
N VAL A 34 -6.04 -1.16 -8.48
CA VAL A 34 -6.61 -1.82 -7.29
C VAL A 34 -5.87 -3.11 -6.96
N LEU A 35 -5.53 -3.91 -7.98
CA LEU A 35 -4.78 -5.15 -7.77
C LEU A 35 -3.38 -4.87 -7.20
N GLY A 36 -2.65 -3.90 -7.75
CA GLY A 36 -1.31 -3.53 -7.27
C GLY A 36 -1.30 -3.08 -5.82
N TRP A 37 -2.22 -2.18 -5.45
CA TRP A 37 -2.35 -1.72 -4.06
C TRP A 37 -2.90 -2.81 -3.13
N GLY A 38 -3.80 -3.67 -3.63
CA GLY A 38 -4.34 -4.80 -2.87
C GLY A 38 -3.26 -5.81 -2.46
N VAL A 39 -2.34 -6.13 -3.38
CA VAL A 39 -1.17 -6.98 -3.07
C VAL A 39 -0.28 -6.33 -2.02
N TYR A 40 -0.05 -5.03 -2.11
CA TYR A 40 0.75 -4.31 -1.12
C TYR A 40 0.12 -4.33 0.28
N PHE A 41 -1.17 -4.03 0.41
CA PHE A 41 -1.85 -4.08 1.70
C PHE A 41 -1.90 -5.49 2.28
N TYR A 42 -2.04 -6.51 1.43
CA TYR A 42 -1.96 -7.90 1.84
C TYR A 42 -0.56 -8.25 2.41
N TYR A 43 0.50 -7.77 1.77
CA TYR A 43 1.87 -7.95 2.25
C TYR A 43 2.09 -7.31 3.63
N ILE A 44 1.66 -6.05 3.81
CA ILE A 44 1.74 -5.36 5.11
C ILE A 44 0.96 -6.10 6.19
N LEU A 45 -0.26 -6.55 5.88
CA LEU A 45 -1.06 -7.33 6.82
C LEU A 45 -0.37 -8.64 7.21
N GLY A 46 0.27 -9.32 6.24
CA GLY A 46 1.10 -10.48 6.48
C GLY A 46 2.19 -10.20 7.51
N ASN A 47 2.98 -9.14 7.32
CA ASN A 47 4.04 -8.74 8.26
C ASN A 47 3.49 -8.38 9.65
N ILE A 48 2.32 -7.74 9.75
CA ILE A 48 1.70 -7.46 11.04
C ILE A 48 1.37 -8.77 11.78
N ILE A 49 0.79 -9.74 11.08
CA ILE A 49 0.37 -11.02 11.68
C ILE A 49 1.58 -11.88 12.05
N THR A 50 2.65 -11.86 11.25
CA THR A 50 3.81 -12.75 11.44
C THR A 50 4.91 -12.17 12.32
N ILE A 51 5.04 -10.84 12.41
CA ILE A 51 6.13 -10.17 13.14
C ILE A 51 5.57 -9.37 14.32
N VAL A 52 4.66 -8.43 14.05
CA VAL A 52 4.21 -7.44 15.05
C VAL A 52 3.40 -8.09 16.18
N ILE A 53 2.37 -8.86 15.83
CA ILE A 53 1.49 -9.52 16.80
C ILE A 53 2.27 -10.53 17.67
N PRO A 54 3.02 -11.49 17.11
CA PRO A 54 3.79 -12.43 17.92
C PRO A 54 5.01 -11.77 18.58
N GLY A 55 5.38 -10.56 18.17
CA GLY A 55 6.52 -9.82 18.71
C GLY A 55 7.86 -10.52 18.47
N GLN A 56 8.00 -11.22 17.34
CA GLN A 56 9.20 -11.95 16.96
C GLN A 56 9.73 -11.40 15.64
N SER A 57 10.99 -10.95 15.64
CA SER A 57 11.61 -10.39 14.44
C SER A 57 12.12 -11.47 13.49
N GLY A 58 12.42 -11.06 12.25
CA GLY A 58 13.25 -11.87 11.37
C GLY A 58 14.66 -12.15 11.94
N PRO A 59 15.40 -13.12 11.37
CA PRO A 59 16.74 -13.48 11.83
C PRO A 59 17.71 -12.29 11.72
N LYS A 60 18.36 -11.93 12.84
CA LYS A 60 19.28 -10.78 12.98
C LYS A 60 18.64 -9.41 12.73
N SER A 61 17.44 -9.21 13.23
CA SER A 61 16.71 -7.96 13.11
C SER A 61 16.23 -7.46 14.46
N ASN A 62 15.92 -6.17 14.52
CA ASN A 62 15.37 -5.54 15.70
C ASN A 62 13.87 -5.40 15.53
N ILE A 63 13.09 -6.08 16.37
CA ILE A 63 11.62 -6.08 16.31
C ILE A 63 11.03 -4.67 16.32
N TYR A 64 11.63 -3.72 17.05
CA TYR A 64 11.14 -2.34 17.09
C TYR A 64 11.40 -1.60 15.79
N VAL A 65 12.49 -1.93 15.09
CA VAL A 65 12.80 -1.37 13.78
C VAL A 65 11.86 -1.93 12.73
N GLU A 66 11.61 -3.24 12.74
CA GLU A 66 10.64 -3.86 11.83
C GLU A 66 9.23 -3.30 12.04
N CYS A 67 8.79 -3.18 13.30
CA CYS A 67 7.53 -2.54 13.63
C CYS A 67 7.46 -1.09 13.16
N ALA A 68 8.51 -0.29 13.40
CA ALA A 68 8.55 1.10 12.95
C ALA A 68 8.52 1.21 11.42
N ASP A 69 9.24 0.34 10.73
CA ASP A 69 9.27 0.26 9.26
C ASP A 69 7.89 -0.09 8.71
N ILE A 70 7.25 -1.13 9.24
CA ILE A 70 5.89 -1.53 8.86
C ILE A 70 4.90 -0.38 9.10
N ILE A 71 4.98 0.32 10.24
CA ILE A 71 4.08 1.45 10.55
C ILE A 71 4.28 2.59 9.54
N ILE A 72 5.52 3.00 9.30
CA ILE A 72 5.83 4.11 8.39
C ILE A 72 5.47 3.75 6.96
N GLN A 73 5.81 2.55 6.51
CA GLN A 73 5.39 2.02 5.22
C GLN A 73 3.87 2.00 5.10
N THR A 74 3.14 1.55 6.13
CA THR A 74 1.67 1.57 6.13
C THR A 74 1.12 2.99 5.96
N LEU A 75 1.63 3.95 6.74
CA LEU A 75 1.16 5.34 6.70
C LEU A 75 1.45 6.02 5.36
N VAL A 76 2.69 5.93 4.87
CA VAL A 76 3.12 6.57 3.63
C VAL A 76 2.34 5.99 2.44
N TYR A 77 2.25 4.67 2.34
CA TYR A 77 1.60 4.03 1.20
C TYR A 77 0.08 4.19 1.25
N THR A 78 -0.54 4.17 2.44
CA THR A 78 -1.97 4.49 2.59
C THR A 78 -2.24 5.94 2.17
N TYR A 79 -1.41 6.88 2.59
CA TYR A 79 -1.54 8.28 2.19
C TYR A 79 -1.47 8.44 0.67
N ILE A 80 -0.50 7.80 0.01
CA ILE A 80 -0.34 7.85 -1.44
C ILE A 80 -1.54 7.21 -2.15
N PHE A 81 -1.98 6.03 -1.70
CA PHE A 81 -3.18 5.39 -2.24
C PHE A 81 -4.38 6.33 -2.17
N CYS A 82 -4.67 6.91 -1.00
CA CYS A 82 -5.76 7.86 -0.81
C CYS A 82 -5.61 9.12 -1.68
N ARG A 83 -4.38 9.57 -1.93
CA ARG A 83 -4.08 10.74 -2.78
C ARG A 83 -4.30 10.44 -4.27
N LEU A 84 -3.98 9.23 -4.72
CA LEU A 84 -4.08 8.81 -6.11
C LEU A 84 -5.47 8.29 -6.48
N PHE A 85 -6.21 7.74 -5.52
CA PHE A 85 -7.51 7.13 -5.74
C PHE A 85 -8.51 8.05 -6.47
N PRO A 86 -8.68 9.34 -6.11
CA PRO A 86 -9.58 10.23 -6.83
C PRO A 86 -9.14 10.48 -8.29
N ASN A 87 -7.83 10.53 -8.55
CA ASN A 87 -7.33 10.68 -9.92
C ASN A 87 -7.60 9.45 -10.78
N MET A 88 -7.53 8.26 -10.17
CA MET A 88 -7.80 6.99 -10.85
C MET A 88 -9.28 6.79 -11.15
N PHE A 89 -10.15 7.08 -10.18
CA PHE A 89 -11.56 6.71 -10.26
C PHE A 89 -12.51 7.83 -10.67
N ALA A 90 -12.15 9.11 -10.59
CA ALA A 90 -13.05 10.16 -11.07
C ALA A 90 -13.18 10.13 -12.60
N ILE A 91 -14.42 10.28 -13.11
CA ILE A 91 -14.72 10.27 -14.55
C ILE A 91 -14.27 11.56 -15.22
N ASN A 92 -14.45 12.69 -14.55
CA ASN A 92 -14.05 14.01 -15.03
C ASN A 92 -12.52 14.22 -15.11
N LYS A 93 -11.71 13.25 -14.67
CA LYS A 93 -10.25 13.30 -14.76
C LYS A 93 -9.80 12.63 -16.05
N GLY A 94 -9.05 13.39 -16.86
CA GLY A 94 -8.54 12.91 -18.14
C GLY A 94 -7.55 11.76 -18.01
N PHE A 95 -7.37 11.04 -19.12
CA PHE A 95 -6.50 9.86 -19.24
C PHE A 95 -5.08 10.07 -18.68
N ARG A 96 -4.47 11.24 -18.92
CA ARG A 96 -3.11 11.57 -18.45
C ARG A 96 -2.96 11.46 -16.93
N LEU A 97 -3.96 11.90 -16.16
CA LEU A 97 -3.91 11.85 -14.69
C LEU A 97 -4.02 10.41 -14.17
N LYS A 98 -4.79 9.56 -14.86
CA LYS A 98 -4.88 8.13 -14.55
C LYS A 98 -3.55 7.44 -14.85
N LEU A 99 -2.91 7.76 -15.98
CA LEU A 99 -1.59 7.26 -16.31
C LEU A 99 -0.53 7.68 -15.25
N TYR A 100 -0.54 8.94 -14.81
CA TYR A 100 0.35 9.37 -13.73
C TYR A 100 0.11 8.62 -12.43
N ALA A 101 -1.14 8.33 -12.06
CA ALA A 101 -1.43 7.52 -10.88
C ALA A 101 -0.84 6.09 -10.99
N ILE A 102 -0.88 5.47 -12.17
CA ILE A 102 -0.21 4.18 -12.41
C ILE A 102 1.31 4.31 -12.30
N LEU A 103 1.91 5.31 -12.95
CA LEU A 103 3.37 5.50 -12.93
C LEU A 103 3.89 5.75 -11.51
N ILE A 104 3.20 6.60 -10.73
CA ILE A 104 3.55 6.82 -9.33
C ILE A 104 3.42 5.52 -8.53
N SER A 105 2.34 4.76 -8.73
CA SER A 105 2.16 3.46 -8.06
C SER A 105 3.28 2.48 -8.39
N ALA A 106 3.72 2.43 -9.66
CA ALA A 106 4.83 1.59 -10.10
C ALA A 106 6.17 2.01 -9.47
N VAL A 107 6.46 3.31 -9.38
CA VAL A 107 7.65 3.82 -8.70
C VAL A 107 7.64 3.40 -7.23
N PHE A 108 6.51 3.53 -6.53
CA PHE A 108 6.42 3.13 -5.12
C PHE A 108 6.52 1.62 -4.91
N ALA A 109 6.06 0.81 -5.86
CA ALA A 109 6.27 -0.64 -5.83
C ALA A 109 7.75 -1.02 -5.99
N LEU A 110 8.52 -0.27 -6.79
CA LEU A 110 9.97 -0.48 -6.92
C LEU A 110 10.72 -0.07 -5.65
N ILE A 111 10.33 1.04 -5.03
CA ILE A 111 10.98 1.56 -3.82
C ILE A 111 10.66 0.70 -2.58
N SER A 112 9.46 0.09 -2.49
CA SER A 112 9.06 -0.71 -1.32
C SER A 112 9.99 -1.87 -1.02
N GLY A 113 10.61 -2.48 -2.04
CA GLY A 113 11.52 -3.61 -1.85
C GLY A 113 12.85 -3.24 -1.16
N GLU A 114 13.20 -1.96 -1.13
CA GLU A 114 14.49 -1.49 -0.61
C GLU A 114 14.37 -0.53 0.57
N PHE A 115 13.15 -0.09 0.92
CA PHE A 115 12.94 0.82 2.02
C PHE A 115 13.15 0.10 3.35
N SER A 116 14.14 0.55 4.13
CA SER A 116 14.35 0.09 5.50
C SER A 116 14.87 1.23 6.36
N ILE A 117 14.16 1.52 7.45
CA ILE A 117 14.52 2.59 8.41
C ILE A 117 15.84 2.29 9.12
N ALA A 118 16.21 1.02 9.25
CA ALA A 118 17.51 0.60 9.79
C ALA A 118 18.69 1.29 9.09
N ARG A 119 18.57 1.56 7.77
CA ARG A 119 19.60 2.26 6.99
C ARG A 119 19.75 3.74 7.40
N PHE A 120 18.71 4.35 7.95
CA PHE A 120 18.68 5.77 8.29
C PHE A 120 18.96 6.03 9.77
N ILE A 121 18.80 5.04 10.65
CA ILE A 121 19.04 5.19 12.10
C ILE A 121 19.86 4.00 12.63
N PRO A 122 21.20 4.08 12.62
CA PRO A 122 22.07 2.97 13.00
C PRO A 122 21.99 2.60 14.50
N ARG A 123 21.48 3.51 15.35
CA ARG A 123 21.34 3.27 16.80
C ARG A 123 20.33 2.16 17.14
N PHE A 124 19.48 1.77 16.19
CA PHE A 124 18.58 0.64 16.36
C PHE A 124 19.11 -0.68 15.78
N SER A 125 20.39 -0.75 15.39
CA SER A 125 20.98 -1.98 14.83
C SER A 125 21.28 -3.07 15.87
N ASP A 126 21.08 -2.80 17.16
CA ASP A 126 21.20 -3.82 18.19
C ASP A 126 20.15 -4.91 17.95
N ASN A 127 20.59 -6.17 17.97
CA ASN A 127 19.73 -7.30 17.69
C ASN A 127 18.78 -7.53 18.87
N VAL A 128 17.51 -7.16 18.71
CA VAL A 128 16.45 -7.38 19.69
C VAL A 128 15.36 -8.23 19.04
N PRO A 129 15.46 -9.56 19.15
CA PRO A 129 14.61 -10.45 18.37
C PRO A 129 13.19 -10.62 18.93
N THR A 130 12.97 -10.22 20.18
CA THR A 130 11.70 -10.41 20.89
C THR A 130 11.26 -9.12 21.53
N ALA A 131 9.99 -8.76 21.33
CA ALA A 131 9.41 -7.55 21.87
C ALA A 131 9.00 -7.71 23.33
N PHE A 132 8.95 -6.59 24.08
CA PHE A 132 8.61 -6.62 25.50
C PHE A 132 7.23 -7.22 25.81
N TRP A 133 6.28 -7.15 24.87
CA TRP A 133 4.93 -7.72 25.02
C TRP A 133 4.86 -9.22 24.71
N ALA A 134 5.93 -9.78 24.14
CA ALA A 134 6.04 -11.19 23.79
C ALA A 134 6.92 -11.98 24.79
N VAL A 135 7.57 -11.30 25.74
CA VAL A 135 8.36 -11.94 26.81
C VAL A 135 7.40 -12.60 27.82
N GLN A 136 7.53 -13.91 28.03
CA GLN A 136 6.74 -14.61 29.05
C GLN A 136 7.20 -14.20 30.46
N GLU A 137 6.25 -14.03 31.39
CA GLU A 137 6.50 -13.55 32.77
C GLU A 137 7.51 -14.39 33.57
N GLY A 138 7.91 -15.57 33.10
CA GLY A 138 8.90 -16.45 33.73
C GLY A 138 10.37 -16.24 33.33
N GLU A 139 10.67 -15.44 32.31
CA GLU A 139 12.06 -15.23 31.81
C GLU A 139 12.75 -14.00 32.42
N LYS A 140 12.10 -13.28 33.34
CA LYS A 140 12.74 -12.28 34.19
C LYS A 140 13.52 -12.98 35.32
N LYS A 141 14.70 -13.51 35.01
CA LYS A 141 15.72 -13.86 36.02
C LYS A 141 17.05 -13.21 35.68
#